data_AF-X1I4Z1-F1
#
_entry.id   AF-X1I4Z1-F1
#
_cell.length_a   1.000
_cell.length_b   1.000
_cell.length_c   1.000
_cell.angle_alpha   90.00
_cell.angle_beta   90.00
_cell.angle_gamma   90.00
#
_symmetry.space_group_name_H-M   'P 1'
#
loop_
_entity.id
_entity.type
_entity.pdbx_description
1 polymer ?
#
loop_
_entity_poly.entity_id
_entity_poly.type
_entity_poly.pdbx_seq_one_letter_code
_entity_poly.pdbx_strand_id
1 'polypeptide(L)'
;ALLPTAIEEMVRWTTPSPSKRRTATRDTTLGGHVVRAGQKVLVWEGSANRDESVFDHADEFDIGRKPNPHLGFGQGVHYCLGANLARLELQVLFGE
;
A
#
# COMPACT_ATOMS: atom_id res chain seq x y z
N ALA A 1 -9.87 -21.09 -4.01
CA ALA A 1 -10.05 -20.17 -5.16
C ALA A 1 -9.77 -18.71 -4.80
N LEU A 2 -10.29 -18.19 -3.67
CA LEU A 2 -10.14 -16.78 -3.27
C LEU A 2 -8.82 -16.44 -2.56
N LEU A 3 -8.00 -17.43 -2.21
CA LEU A 3 -6.79 -17.18 -1.41
C LEU A 3 -5.85 -16.11 -2.03
N PRO A 4 -5.58 -16.09 -3.35
CA PRO A 4 -4.76 -15.02 -3.92
C PRO A 4 -5.34 -13.61 -3.73
N THR A 5 -6.65 -13.41 -3.89
CA THR A 5 -7.28 -12.10 -3.65
C THR A 5 -7.37 -11.77 -2.17
N ALA A 6 -7.59 -12.79 -1.32
CA ALA A 6 -7.59 -12.65 0.13
C ALA A 6 -6.25 -12.13 0.65
N ILE A 7 -5.14 -12.63 0.11
CA ILE A 7 -3.78 -12.20 0.48
C ILE A 7 -3.57 -10.72 0.17
N GLU A 8 -3.95 -10.25 -1.02
CA GLU A 8 -3.84 -8.83 -1.36
C GLU A 8 -4.72 -7.98 -0.42
N GLU A 9 -5.93 -8.46 -0.09
CA GLU A 9 -6.80 -7.75 0.85
C GLU A 9 -6.23 -7.71 2.28
N MET A 10 -5.63 -8.80 2.76
CA MET A 10 -4.93 -8.81 4.06
C MET A 10 -3.84 -7.75 4.12
N VAL A 11 -3.05 -7.62 3.04
CA VAL A 11 -1.97 -6.64 2.94
C VAL A 11 -2.52 -5.21 2.82
N ARG A 12 -3.59 -4.98 2.03
CA ARG A 12 -4.28 -3.68 1.97
C ARG A 12 -4.83 -3.28 3.33
N TRP A 13 -5.65 -4.13 3.94
CA TRP A 13 -6.44 -3.79 5.12
C TRP A 13 -5.56 -3.57 6.36
N THR A 14 -4.54 -4.42 6.54
CA THR A 14 -3.57 -4.31 7.65
C THR A 14 -2.54 -3.21 7.41
N THR A 15 -2.09 -3.04 6.16
CA THR A 15 -0.93 -2.22 5.78
C THR A 15 0.23 -2.29 6.80
N PRO A 16 0.95 -3.43 6.88
CA PRO A 16 1.99 -3.64 7.92
C PRO A 16 3.11 -2.60 7.93
N SER A 17 3.32 -1.92 6.80
CA SER A 17 4.30 -0.87 6.63
C SER A 17 3.61 0.46 6.29
N PRO A 18 2.89 1.09 7.24
CA PRO A 18 1.83 2.08 6.95
C PRO A 18 2.33 3.45 6.52
N SER A 19 3.63 3.73 6.65
CA SER A 19 4.21 4.97 6.19
C SER A 19 5.64 4.84 5.68
N LYS A 20 6.01 5.72 4.75
CA LYS A 20 7.37 5.89 4.24
C LYS A 20 7.74 7.36 4.18
N ARG A 21 8.93 7.69 4.69
CA ARG A 21 9.46 9.04 4.60
C ARG A 21 10.24 9.24 3.29
N ARG A 22 10.10 10.43 2.71
CA ARG A 22 10.94 10.95 1.63
C ARG A 22 11.50 12.31 2.02
N THR A 23 12.58 12.72 1.36
CA THR A 23 13.15 14.06 1.46
C THR A 23 13.10 14.70 0.08
N ALA A 24 12.55 15.90 -0.03
CA ALA A 24 12.51 16.63 -1.29
C ALA A 24 13.94 17.03 -1.71
N THR A 25 14.37 16.65 -2.91
CA THR A 25 15.70 16.98 -3.44
C THR A 25 15.75 18.36 -4.09
N ARG A 26 14.58 18.92 -4.40
CA ARG A 26 14.37 20.26 -4.96
C ARG A 26 13.01 20.79 -4.54
N ASP A 27 12.81 22.10 -4.65
CA ASP A 27 11.50 22.72 -4.49
C ASP A 27 10.49 22.09 -5.47
N THR A 28 9.32 21.72 -4.97
CA THR A 28 8.24 21.10 -5.76
C THR A 28 6.87 21.43 -5.19
N THR A 29 5.81 21.11 -5.93
CA THR A 29 4.43 21.14 -5.43
C THR A 29 3.90 19.71 -5.29
N LEU A 30 3.21 19.42 -4.19
CA LEU A 30 2.55 18.14 -3.92
C LEU A 30 1.18 18.42 -3.32
N GLY A 31 0.11 17.91 -3.94
CA GLY A 31 -1.27 18.14 -3.48
C GLY A 31 -1.65 19.61 -3.35
N GLY A 32 -1.13 20.48 -4.21
CA GLY A 32 -1.34 21.94 -4.14
C GLY A 32 -0.46 22.68 -3.11
N HIS A 33 0.36 21.97 -2.34
CA HIS A 33 1.25 22.57 -1.34
C HIS A 33 2.70 22.61 -1.81
N VAL A 34 3.40 23.71 -1.50
CA VAL A 34 4.84 23.85 -1.78
C VAL A 34 5.64 23.05 -0.76
N VAL A 35 6.51 22.16 -1.26
CA VAL A 35 7.52 21.43 -0.48
C VAL A 35 8.89 21.93 -0.92
N ARG A 36 9.63 22.52 0.01
CA ARG A 36 10.98 23.05 -0.22
C ARG A 36 12.03 21.95 -0.20
N ALA A 37 13.13 22.14 -0.92
CA ALA A 37 14.29 21.26 -0.88
C ALA A 37 14.74 21.01 0.58
N GLY A 38 15.06 19.75 0.89
CA GLY A 38 15.44 19.30 2.23
C GLY A 38 14.27 19.00 3.17
N GLN A 39 13.03 19.44 2.86
CA GLN A 39 11.87 19.09 3.68
C GLN A 39 11.52 17.60 3.57
N LYS A 40 11.01 17.06 4.67
CA LYS A 40 10.57 15.67 4.78
C LYS A 40 9.08 15.60 4.44
N VAL A 41 8.71 14.60 3.64
CA VAL A 41 7.31 14.24 3.37
C VAL A 41 7.11 12.82 3.90
N LEU A 42 6.05 12.62 4.68
CA LEU A 42 5.62 11.30 5.11
C LEU A 42 4.47 10.87 4.21
N VAL A 43 4.68 9.80 3.45
CA VAL A 43 3.64 9.13 2.67
C VAL A 43 2.98 8.13 3.61
N TRP A 44 1.65 8.18 3.72
CA TRP A 44 0.87 7.28 4.56
C TRP A 44 0.16 6.26 3.68
N GLU A 45 0.86 5.18 3.30
CA GLU A 45 0.25 4.08 2.55
C GLU A 45 -0.97 3.49 3.26
N GLY A 46 -0.99 3.51 4.60
CA GLY A 46 -2.16 3.06 5.38
C GLY A 46 -3.40 3.92 5.14
N SER A 47 -3.24 5.24 5.02
CA SER A 47 -4.33 6.16 4.66
C SER A 47 -4.74 5.96 3.20
N ALA A 48 -3.77 5.83 2.29
CA ALA A 48 -4.05 5.62 0.87
C ALA A 48 -4.80 4.29 0.61
N ASN A 49 -4.50 3.24 1.39
CA ASN A 49 -5.21 1.96 1.31
C ASN A 49 -6.64 2.01 1.86
N ARG A 50 -7.06 3.14 2.46
CA ARG A 50 -8.42 3.43 2.90
C ARG A 50 -9.09 4.55 2.10
N ASP A 51 -8.44 5.06 1.05
CA ASP A 51 -8.95 6.16 0.23
C ASP A 51 -10.22 5.74 -0.52
N GLU A 52 -11.34 6.36 -0.18
CA GLU A 52 -12.67 6.06 -0.73
C GLU A 52 -12.80 6.49 -2.20
N SER A 53 -11.88 7.31 -2.71
CA SER A 53 -11.81 7.63 -4.15
C SER A 53 -11.20 6.48 -4.98
N VAL A 54 -10.56 5.51 -4.32
CA VAL A 54 -9.91 4.35 -4.96
C VAL A 54 -10.61 3.04 -4.60
N PHE A 55 -11.09 2.91 -3.35
CA PHE A 55 -11.69 1.68 -2.83
C PHE A 55 -13.13 1.93 -2.39
N ASP A 56 -14.09 1.32 -3.09
CA ASP A 56 -15.47 1.24 -2.61
C ASP A 56 -15.50 0.50 -1.27
N HIS A 57 -16.24 1.03 -0.28
CA HIS A 57 -16.32 0.48 1.07
C HIS A 57 -14.92 0.19 1.66
N ALA A 58 -14.04 1.19 1.67
CA ALA A 58 -12.61 1.02 1.95
C ALA A 58 -12.27 0.41 3.33
N ASP A 59 -13.15 0.58 4.31
CA ASP A 59 -12.98 0.01 5.66
C ASP A 59 -13.41 -1.46 5.78
N GLU A 60 -14.16 -1.98 4.80
CA GLU A 60 -14.58 -3.38 4.78
C GLU A 60 -13.43 -4.29 4.34
N PHE A 61 -13.32 -5.43 5.03
CA PHE A 61 -12.39 -6.50 4.68
C PHE A 61 -13.06 -7.47 3.70
N ASP A 62 -12.83 -7.27 2.41
CA ASP A 62 -13.40 -8.08 1.33
C ASP A 62 -12.31 -8.93 0.66
N ILE A 63 -12.26 -10.22 1.00
CA ILE A 63 -11.28 -11.16 0.44
C ILE A 63 -11.44 -11.40 -1.08
N GLY A 64 -12.57 -11.00 -1.66
CA GLY A 64 -12.85 -11.04 -3.09
C GLY A 64 -12.50 -9.76 -3.83
N ARG A 65 -12.05 -8.70 -3.14
CA ARG A 65 -11.86 -7.36 -3.70
C ARG A 65 -11.00 -7.39 -4.97
N LYS A 66 -11.58 -6.89 -6.07
CA LYS A 66 -10.91 -6.77 -7.37
C LYS A 66 -11.50 -5.62 -8.19
N PRO A 67 -10.69 -4.69 -8.73
CA PRO A 67 -9.23 -4.59 -8.55
C PRO A 67 -8.84 -4.23 -7.12
N ASN A 68 -7.59 -4.51 -6.73
CA ASN A 68 -7.03 -4.16 -5.42
C ASN A 68 -5.67 -3.46 -5.57
N PRO A 69 -5.63 -2.20 -6.06
CA PRO A 69 -4.39 -1.47 -6.32
C PRO A 69 -3.77 -0.89 -5.04
N HIS A 70 -3.63 -1.71 -4.00
CA HIS A 70 -3.11 -1.27 -2.70
C HIS A 70 -1.60 -0.97 -2.74
N LEU A 71 -1.18 -0.05 -1.87
CA LEU A 71 0.21 0.38 -1.67
C LEU A 71 0.90 -0.36 -0.52
N GLY A 72 0.36 -1.49 -0.07
CA GLY A 72 0.91 -2.23 1.08
C GLY A 72 2.33 -2.79 0.85
N PHE A 73 2.73 -2.97 -0.42
CA PHE A 73 4.10 -3.30 -0.82
C PHE A 73 4.90 -2.07 -1.31
N GLY A 74 4.35 -0.85 -1.15
CA GLY A 74 4.89 0.37 -1.71
C GLY A 74 4.72 0.44 -3.24
N GLN A 75 5.40 1.40 -3.87
CA GLN A 75 5.38 1.63 -5.30
C GLN A 75 6.70 2.26 -5.77
N GLY A 76 7.06 2.03 -7.04
CA GLY A 76 8.22 2.65 -7.69
C GLY A 76 9.54 1.90 -7.44
N VAL A 77 10.66 2.62 -7.48
CA VAL A 77 12.02 2.02 -7.39
C VAL A 77 12.31 1.31 -6.06
N HIS A 78 11.48 1.56 -5.04
CA HIS A 78 11.56 0.91 -3.73
C HIS A 78 10.36 -0.01 -3.47
N TYR A 79 9.69 -0.50 -4.52
CA TYR A 79 8.69 -1.55 -4.38
C TYR A 79 9.28 -2.75 -3.64
N CYS A 80 8.50 -3.35 -2.76
CA CYS A 80 8.97 -4.37 -1.84
C CYS A 80 9.66 -5.52 -2.59
N LEU A 81 10.96 -5.66 -2.36
CA LEU A 81 11.78 -6.75 -2.94
C LEU A 81 11.23 -8.13 -2.53
N GLY A 82 10.70 -8.23 -1.31
CA GLY A 82 10.13 -9.46 -0.75
C GLY A 82 8.68 -9.73 -1.12
N ALA A 83 8.03 -8.92 -1.97
CA ALA A 83 6.58 -9.03 -2.19
C ALA A 83 6.14 -10.42 -2.69
N ASN A 84 6.93 -11.07 -3.55
CA ASN A 84 6.62 -12.40 -4.04
C ASN A 84 6.83 -13.48 -2.97
N LEU A 85 7.87 -13.35 -2.14
CA LEU A 85 8.11 -14.28 -1.03
C LEU A 85 7.01 -14.15 0.03
N ALA A 86 6.65 -12.93 0.42
CA ALA A 86 5.58 -12.69 1.39
C ALA A 86 4.24 -13.28 0.90
N ARG A 87 3.90 -13.12 -0.39
CA ARG A 87 2.71 -13.75 -0.97
C ARG A 87 2.79 -15.27 -0.89
N LEU A 88 3.94 -15.87 -1.20
CA LEU A 88 4.13 -17.32 -1.11
C LEU A 88 3.99 -17.81 0.33
N GLU A 89 4.62 -17.13 1.30
CA GLU A 89 4.51 -17.48 2.72
C GLU A 89 3.05 -17.43 3.20
N LEU A 90 2.29 -16.40 2.81
CA LEU A 90 0.86 -16.30 3.12
C LEU A 90 0.02 -17.36 2.39
N GLN A 91 0.37 -17.73 1.15
CA GLN A 91 -0.29 -18.81 0.44
C GLN A 91 -0.08 -20.15 1.14
N VAL A 92 1.13 -20.44 1.61
CA VAL A 92 1.43 -21.66 2.36
C VAL A 92 0.70 -21.65 3.70
N LEU A 93 0.75 -20.55 4.44
CA LEU A 93 0.15 -20.44 5.77
C LEU A 93 -1.36 -20.64 5.79
N PHE A 94 -2.09 -20.13 4.78
CA PHE A 94 -3.56 -20.15 4.74
C PHE A 94 -4.13 -21.15 3.71
N GLY A 95 -3.28 -21.85 2.98
CA GLY A 95 -3.67 -22.75 1.89
C GLY A 95 -3.77 -24.23 2.26
N GLU A 96 -3.47 -24.59 3.51
CA GLU A 96 -3.67 -25.94 4.05
C GLU A 96 -5.14 -26.20 4.45
#